data_AF-A0A1V9ETF6-F1
#
_entry.id   AF-A0A1V9ETF6-F1
#
_cell.length_a   1.000
_cell.length_b   1.000
_cell.length_c   1.000
_cell.angle_alpha   90.00
_cell.angle_beta   90.00
_cell.angle_gamma   90.00
#
_symmetry.space_group_name_H-M   'P 1'
#
loop_
_entity.id
_entity.type
_entity.pdbx_description
1 polymer ?
#
loop_
_entity_poly.entity_id
_entity_poly.type
_entity_poly.pdbx_seq_one_letter_code
_entity_poly.pdbx_strand_id
1 'polypeptide(L)'
;MRKLVYCCLTILLLCCKEKYDAPVKAPVTGYLVIEGYVSATGPAELQISRTIPLDDTAKLINETLAQVRLQGRDNTTFNFTENGGGRYTIDNLTLNTSQQYRLYIKTREGKEYASDYVNVRIAPPIDSVGWIRERGGLQIYVNTHDPKNNTWYYRWTTEETWEYHSTYHTSLDFLRDSNNQIVGIKWRRADMGREPKLYTCWRDQHSTSLILGSSKKLSIDSIHKPLIYIEPRSWKLSVLYSVLVKQYALTREEYEFLDKMKKNSEETGSFFGRQPSELKGNIHCTTTPGEPVIGFFSIANRQEKRIWISRRDVPDWQYYQDCYTYNVPVDSAEYYSYLMPVSPVQWNQSGDIFTYLGASPVCVDCTLRGTNVKPPFWP
;
A
#
# COMPACT_ATOMS: atom_id res chain seq x y z
N MET A 1 17.47 -50.79 -24.48
CA MET A 1 17.47 -49.65 -23.53
C MET A 1 17.01 -48.33 -24.15
N ARG A 2 17.56 -47.85 -25.29
CA ARG A 2 17.09 -46.59 -25.96
C ARG A 2 15.58 -46.54 -26.26
N LYS A 3 14.98 -47.63 -26.77
CA LYS A 3 13.53 -47.66 -27.09
C LYS A 3 12.61 -47.56 -25.87
N LEU A 4 13.03 -48.05 -24.69
CA LEU A 4 12.28 -47.91 -23.44
C LEU A 4 12.35 -46.47 -22.90
N VAL A 5 13.49 -45.79 -23.08
CA VAL A 5 13.64 -44.36 -22.71
C VAL A 5 12.73 -43.48 -23.56
N TYR A 6 12.66 -43.71 -24.89
CA TYR A 6 11.73 -42.96 -25.75
C TYR A 6 10.26 -43.19 -25.38
N CYS A 7 9.89 -44.43 -25.00
CA CYS A 7 8.52 -44.76 -24.59
C CYS A 7 8.13 -44.08 -23.25
N CYS A 8 9.05 -44.07 -22.27
CA CYS A 8 8.86 -43.30 -21.02
C CYS A 8 8.78 -41.78 -21.25
N LEU A 9 9.57 -41.24 -22.19
CA LEU A 9 9.55 -39.81 -22.52
C LEU A 9 8.24 -39.39 -23.21
N THR A 10 7.63 -40.28 -24.01
CA THR A 10 6.32 -40.03 -24.64
C THR A 10 5.14 -40.11 -23.67
N ILE A 11 5.22 -40.95 -22.63
CA ILE A 11 4.17 -41.06 -21.61
C ILE A 11 4.14 -39.82 -20.69
N LEU A 12 5.30 -39.21 -20.43
CA LEU A 12 5.41 -37.93 -19.69
C LEU A 12 4.78 -36.74 -20.43
N LEU A 13 4.57 -36.84 -21.74
CA LEU A 13 3.91 -35.79 -22.55
C LEU A 13 2.38 -35.93 -22.61
N LEU A 14 1.83 -37.01 -22.06
CA LEU A 14 0.38 -37.28 -21.99
C LEU A 14 -0.22 -36.97 -20.61
N CYS A 15 0.39 -36.06 -19.84
CA CYS A 15 -0.26 -35.49 -18.67
C CYS A 15 -1.44 -34.60 -19.12
N CYS A 16 -2.60 -35.23 -19.36
CA CYS A 16 -3.87 -34.54 -19.37
C CYS A 16 -4.07 -33.91 -18.00
N LYS A 17 -3.97 -32.58 -17.92
CA LYS A 17 -4.51 -31.85 -16.78
C LYS A 17 -6.03 -31.98 -16.86
N GLU A 18 -6.60 -32.79 -15.98
CA GLU A 18 -8.04 -32.84 -15.80
C GLU A 18 -8.51 -31.48 -15.27
N LYS A 19 -9.49 -30.87 -15.95
CA LYS A 19 -10.11 -29.63 -15.46
C LYS A 19 -10.82 -29.96 -14.15
N TYR A 20 -10.48 -29.25 -13.09
CA TYR A 20 -11.23 -29.34 -11.84
C TYR A 20 -12.54 -28.57 -12.01
N ASP A 21 -13.65 -29.30 -12.15
CA ASP A 21 -14.97 -28.70 -12.11
C ASP A 21 -15.42 -28.62 -10.65
N ALA A 22 -15.39 -27.39 -10.11
CA ALA A 22 -15.85 -27.15 -8.75
C ALA A 22 -17.35 -27.50 -8.63
N PRO A 23 -17.78 -28.27 -7.63
CA PRO A 23 -19.18 -28.66 -7.46
C PRO A 23 -20.10 -27.48 -7.06
N VAL A 24 -19.53 -26.30 -6.82
CA VAL A 24 -20.25 -25.10 -6.41
C VAL A 24 -20.61 -24.26 -7.65
N LYS A 25 -21.91 -24.17 -7.95
CA LYS A 25 -22.42 -23.25 -8.96
C LYS A 25 -22.51 -21.83 -8.37
N ALA A 26 -21.51 -21.00 -8.65
CA ALA A 26 -21.59 -19.59 -8.35
C ALA A 26 -22.72 -18.93 -9.17
N PRO A 27 -23.46 -17.95 -8.62
CA PRO A 27 -24.38 -17.17 -9.42
C PRO A 27 -23.63 -16.46 -10.55
N VAL A 28 -24.29 -16.24 -11.69
CA VAL A 28 -23.69 -15.56 -12.87
C VAL A 28 -23.15 -14.17 -12.48
N THR A 29 -23.75 -13.52 -11.49
CA THR A 29 -23.34 -12.20 -10.99
C THR A 29 -22.20 -12.24 -9.97
N GLY A 30 -21.80 -13.43 -9.50
CA GLY A 30 -20.83 -13.60 -8.42
C GLY A 30 -21.37 -13.21 -7.03
N TYR A 31 -20.66 -13.64 -5.99
CA TYR A 31 -20.95 -13.26 -4.61
C TYR A 31 -20.46 -11.84 -4.33
N LEU A 32 -21.20 -11.12 -3.49
CA LEU A 32 -20.84 -9.76 -3.08
C LEU A 32 -19.61 -9.81 -2.17
N VAL A 33 -18.61 -8.97 -2.49
CA VAL A 33 -17.38 -8.79 -1.73
C VAL A 33 -17.33 -7.34 -1.23
N ILE A 34 -17.19 -7.17 0.08
CA ILE A 34 -17.15 -5.85 0.72
C ILE A 34 -15.84 -5.73 1.50
N GLU A 35 -15.05 -4.74 1.11
CA GLU A 35 -13.80 -4.38 1.76
C GLU A 35 -13.85 -2.92 2.18
N GLY A 36 -13.11 -2.55 3.22
CA GLY A 36 -13.01 -1.17 3.65
C GLY A 36 -13.10 -1.03 5.16
N TYR A 37 -13.25 0.21 5.60
CA TYR A 37 -13.24 0.55 7.00
C TYR A 37 -14.14 1.77 7.25
N VAL A 38 -14.94 1.69 8.31
CA VAL A 38 -15.78 2.80 8.77
C VAL A 38 -15.21 3.30 10.10
N SER A 39 -14.67 4.51 10.06
CA SER A 39 -14.24 5.21 11.27
C SER A 39 -15.45 5.79 11.99
N ALA A 40 -15.46 5.71 13.32
CA ALA A 40 -16.45 6.42 14.14
C ALA A 40 -16.41 7.94 13.94
N THR A 41 -15.24 8.47 13.59
CA THR A 41 -15.01 9.88 13.28
C THR A 41 -14.02 10.00 12.12
N GLY A 42 -14.36 10.80 11.12
CA GLY A 42 -13.55 11.02 9.91
C GLY A 42 -14.11 10.30 8.68
N PRO A 43 -13.28 10.05 7.66
CA PRO A 43 -13.76 9.45 6.43
C PRO A 43 -14.11 7.98 6.62
N ALA A 44 -15.17 7.54 5.95
CA ALA A 44 -15.55 6.15 5.81
C ALA A 44 -15.43 5.76 4.34
N GLU A 45 -14.82 4.60 4.06
CA GLU A 45 -14.54 4.16 2.70
C GLU A 45 -14.77 2.65 2.58
N LEU A 46 -15.54 2.29 1.56
CA LEU A 46 -15.89 0.92 1.22
C LEU A 46 -15.61 0.67 -0.26
N GLN A 47 -14.97 -0.45 -0.58
CA GLN A 47 -14.85 -1.00 -1.91
C GLN A 47 -15.80 -2.19 -2.02
N ILE A 48 -16.73 -2.14 -2.97
CA ILE A 48 -17.69 -3.22 -3.20
C ILE A 48 -17.44 -3.82 -4.57
N SER A 49 -17.25 -5.13 -4.59
CA SER A 49 -16.94 -5.91 -5.79
C SER A 49 -17.68 -7.25 -5.80
N ARG A 50 -17.46 -8.04 -6.85
CA ARG A 50 -18.03 -9.37 -7.05
C ARG A 50 -16.94 -10.40 -7.27
N THR A 51 -17.15 -11.60 -6.74
CA THR A 51 -16.28 -12.75 -7.04
C THR A 51 -16.37 -13.11 -8.51
N ILE A 52 -15.26 -13.54 -9.09
CA ILE A 52 -15.16 -13.95 -10.48
C ILE A 52 -15.08 -15.48 -10.56
N PRO A 53 -15.77 -16.14 -11.52
CA PRO A 53 -15.58 -17.56 -11.78
C PRO A 53 -14.12 -17.90 -12.11
N LEU A 54 -13.67 -19.10 -11.73
CA LEU A 54 -12.28 -19.53 -11.93
C LEU A 54 -11.85 -19.61 -13.40
N ASP A 55 -12.80 -19.74 -14.32
CA ASP A 55 -12.57 -19.86 -15.77
C ASP A 55 -12.76 -18.54 -16.54
N ASP A 56 -13.04 -17.44 -15.84
CA ASP A 56 -13.19 -16.12 -16.45
C ASP A 56 -11.84 -15.37 -16.52
N THR A 57 -11.69 -14.52 -17.54
CA THR A 57 -10.49 -13.69 -17.78
C THR A 57 -10.58 -12.32 -17.12
N ALA A 58 -11.75 -11.95 -16.58
CA ALA A 58 -11.93 -10.73 -15.81
C ALA A 58 -11.01 -10.71 -14.58
N LYS A 59 -10.39 -9.55 -14.29
CA LYS A 59 -9.49 -9.39 -13.13
C LYS A 59 -10.19 -8.85 -11.88
N LEU A 60 -11.25 -8.06 -12.07
CA LEU A 60 -12.06 -7.47 -10.99
C LEU A 60 -13.42 -7.05 -11.56
N ILE A 61 -14.51 -7.39 -10.88
CA ILE A 61 -15.86 -6.91 -11.22
C ILE A 61 -16.32 -6.03 -10.05
N ASN A 62 -16.51 -4.73 -10.31
CA ASN A 62 -16.95 -3.78 -9.28
C ASN A 62 -18.48 -3.71 -9.22
N GLU A 63 -19.04 -3.60 -8.01
CA GLU A 63 -20.47 -3.36 -7.82
C GLU A 63 -20.73 -1.85 -7.81
N THR A 64 -21.19 -1.33 -8.96
CA THR A 64 -21.46 0.10 -9.15
C THR A 64 -22.95 0.40 -9.06
N LEU A 65 -23.31 1.66 -8.78
CA LEU A 65 -24.69 2.16 -8.69
C LEU A 65 -25.53 1.49 -7.59
N ALA A 66 -24.88 0.93 -6.57
CA ALA A 66 -25.58 0.42 -5.39
C ALA A 66 -25.93 1.57 -4.44
N GLN A 67 -27.09 1.48 -3.80
CA GLN A 67 -27.44 2.37 -2.70
C GLN A 67 -26.82 1.82 -1.42
N VAL A 68 -25.79 2.50 -0.93
CA VAL A 68 -25.06 2.11 0.27
C VAL A 68 -25.33 3.13 1.37
N ARG A 69 -25.77 2.65 2.54
CA ARG A 69 -26.07 3.50 3.69
C ARG A 69 -25.71 2.82 5.00
N LEU A 70 -25.28 3.63 5.95
CA LEU A 70 -25.14 3.23 7.35
C LEU A 70 -26.43 3.57 8.08
N GLN A 71 -27.00 2.62 8.82
CA GLN A 71 -28.25 2.79 9.56
C GLN A 71 -28.02 2.60 11.06
N GLY A 72 -28.35 3.60 11.85
CA GLY A 72 -28.35 3.53 13.32
C GLY A 72 -29.65 2.94 13.86
N ARG A 73 -29.58 2.31 15.03
CA ARG A 73 -30.78 1.85 15.77
C ARG A 73 -31.67 2.99 16.26
N ASP A 74 -31.14 4.21 16.31
CA ASP A 74 -31.85 5.45 16.59
C ASP A 74 -32.53 6.06 15.35
N ASN A 75 -32.64 5.29 14.26
CA ASN A 75 -33.13 5.71 12.93
C ASN A 75 -32.26 6.75 12.21
N THR A 76 -31.05 7.03 12.71
CA THR A 76 -30.09 7.85 11.93
C THR A 76 -29.65 7.09 10.68
N THR A 77 -29.44 7.83 9.59
CA THR A 77 -28.97 7.24 8.32
C THR A 77 -27.90 8.13 7.72
N PHE A 78 -26.81 7.50 7.27
CA PHE A 78 -25.72 8.17 6.55
C PHE A 78 -25.57 7.50 5.19
N ASN A 79 -25.72 8.26 4.11
CA ASN A 79 -25.62 7.74 2.76
C ASN A 79 -24.18 7.87 2.26
N PHE A 80 -23.66 6.81 1.65
CA PHE A 80 -22.38 6.86 0.96
C PHE A 80 -22.57 7.43 -0.44
N THR A 81 -21.54 8.08 -0.95
CA THR A 81 -21.45 8.56 -2.34
C THR A 81 -20.50 7.66 -3.12
N GLU A 82 -20.91 7.24 -4.31
CA GLU A 82 -20.05 6.46 -5.21
C GLU A 82 -19.08 7.39 -5.97
N ASN A 83 -17.78 7.16 -5.81
CA ASN A 83 -16.71 7.91 -6.48
C ASN A 83 -16.14 7.18 -7.71
N GLY A 84 -16.91 6.23 -8.26
CA GLY A 84 -16.55 5.39 -9.39
C GLY A 84 -15.80 4.12 -9.00
N GLY A 85 -15.87 3.12 -9.88
CA GLY A 85 -15.15 1.85 -9.71
C GLY A 85 -15.58 1.04 -8.47
N GLY A 86 -16.83 1.16 -8.01
CA GLY A 86 -17.33 0.46 -6.82
C GLY A 86 -16.79 0.99 -5.49
N ARG A 87 -16.21 2.20 -5.48
CA ARG A 87 -15.75 2.89 -4.28
C ARG A 87 -16.85 3.79 -3.73
N TYR A 88 -17.24 3.55 -2.49
CA TYR A 88 -18.28 4.28 -1.77
C TYR A 88 -17.68 4.98 -0.56
N THR A 89 -17.85 6.30 -0.45
CA THR A 89 -17.25 7.10 0.61
C THR A 89 -18.24 8.00 1.33
N ILE A 90 -17.89 8.34 2.57
CA ILE A 90 -18.42 9.47 3.32
C ILE A 90 -17.21 10.29 3.76
N ASP A 91 -17.09 11.53 3.30
CA ASP A 91 -15.88 12.34 3.57
C ASP A 91 -15.74 12.70 5.05
N ASN A 92 -16.86 12.99 5.71
CA ASN A 92 -16.87 13.33 7.12
C ASN A 92 -18.04 12.64 7.82
N LEU A 93 -17.74 11.54 8.52
CA LEU A 93 -18.69 10.80 9.34
C LEU A 93 -18.42 11.09 10.82
N THR A 94 -19.49 11.30 11.59
CA THR A 94 -19.43 11.38 13.05
C THR A 94 -20.56 10.55 13.63
N LEU A 95 -20.21 9.43 14.27
CA LEU A 95 -21.15 8.48 14.84
C LEU A 95 -21.32 8.70 16.34
N ASN A 96 -22.53 8.46 16.83
CA ASN A 96 -22.76 8.39 18.26
C ASN A 96 -22.23 7.04 18.79
N THR A 97 -21.19 7.10 19.62
CA THR A 97 -20.53 5.90 20.16
C THR A 97 -21.43 5.06 21.08
N SER A 98 -22.56 5.60 21.57
CA SER A 98 -23.53 4.85 22.38
C SER A 98 -24.54 4.07 21.54
N GLN A 99 -24.56 4.26 20.22
CA GLN A 99 -25.51 3.63 19.31
C GLN A 99 -24.90 2.47 18.55
N GLN A 100 -25.79 1.60 18.06
CA GLN A 100 -25.43 0.51 17.16
C GLN A 100 -25.77 0.89 15.73
N TYR A 101 -24.89 0.50 14.81
CA TYR A 101 -25.07 0.77 13.39
C TYR A 101 -24.93 -0.51 12.59
N ARG A 102 -25.55 -0.54 11.41
CA ARG A 102 -25.35 -1.59 10.42
C ARG A 102 -25.12 -0.98 9.05
N LEU A 103 -24.39 -1.70 8.21
CA LEU A 103 -24.30 -1.42 6.79
C LEU A 103 -25.51 -2.00 6.07
N TYR A 104 -26.14 -1.21 5.21
CA TYR A 104 -27.19 -1.65 4.31
C TYR A 104 -26.80 -1.32 2.88
N ILE A 105 -26.95 -2.29 1.99
CA ILE A 105 -26.61 -2.17 0.57
C ILE A 105 -27.81 -2.66 -0.23
N LYS A 106 -28.24 -1.87 -1.21
CA LYS A 106 -29.20 -2.28 -2.24
C LYS A 106 -28.54 -2.16 -3.60
N THR A 107 -28.35 -3.29 -4.27
CA THR A 107 -27.69 -3.34 -5.58
C THR A 107 -28.60 -2.78 -6.66
N ARG A 108 -28.02 -2.45 -7.81
CA ARG A 108 -28.79 -2.01 -8.99
C ARG A 108 -29.83 -3.04 -9.42
N GLU A 109 -29.54 -4.33 -9.26
CA GLU A 109 -30.43 -5.44 -9.57
C GLU A 109 -31.54 -5.65 -8.52
N GLY A 110 -31.56 -4.85 -7.46
CA GLY A 110 -32.60 -4.89 -6.42
C GLY A 110 -32.36 -5.91 -5.32
N LYS A 111 -31.21 -6.61 -5.30
CA LYS A 111 -30.82 -7.44 -4.15
C LYS A 111 -30.44 -6.55 -2.98
N GLU A 112 -30.83 -6.97 -1.79
CA GLU A 112 -30.57 -6.23 -0.56
C GLU A 112 -29.69 -7.04 0.38
N TYR A 113 -28.74 -6.35 1.02
CA TYR A 113 -27.80 -6.91 1.96
C TYR A 113 -27.76 -6.03 3.20
N ALA A 114 -27.64 -6.67 4.36
CA ALA A 114 -27.50 -5.99 5.63
C ALA A 114 -26.44 -6.68 6.48
N SER A 115 -25.59 -5.89 7.12
CA SER A 115 -24.77 -6.41 8.21
C SER A 115 -25.59 -6.58 9.48
N ASP A 116 -25.03 -7.36 10.41
CA ASP A 116 -25.43 -7.27 11.81
C ASP A 116 -25.25 -5.84 12.34
N TYR A 117 -26.03 -5.51 13.36
CA TYR A 117 -25.81 -4.29 14.14
C TYR A 117 -24.56 -4.44 14.99
N VAL A 118 -23.59 -3.53 14.81
CA VAL A 118 -22.32 -3.52 15.54
C VAL A 118 -22.24 -2.29 16.45
N ASN A 119 -21.57 -2.47 17.58
CA ASN A 119 -21.22 -1.37 18.48
C ASN A 119 -20.02 -0.61 17.91
N VAL A 120 -19.98 0.70 18.16
CA VAL A 120 -18.81 1.52 17.88
C VAL A 120 -17.72 1.19 18.91
N ARG A 121 -16.59 0.63 18.46
CA ARG A 121 -15.46 0.32 19.34
C ARG A 121 -14.54 1.53 19.52
N ILE A 122 -13.97 1.63 20.71
CA ILE A 122 -12.97 2.64 21.05
C ILE A 122 -11.63 1.94 21.25
N ALA A 123 -10.72 2.09 20.29
CA ALA A 123 -9.32 1.76 20.39
C ALA A 123 -8.65 2.60 21.48
N PRO A 124 -7.86 1.98 22.38
CA PRO A 124 -7.07 2.70 23.35
C PRO A 124 -5.95 3.48 22.65
N PRO A 125 -5.40 4.51 23.29
CA PRO A 125 -4.28 5.28 22.76
C PRO A 125 -3.05 4.42 22.43
N ILE A 126 -2.25 4.92 21.49
CA ILE A 126 -0.92 4.36 21.21
C ILE A 126 0.07 4.96 22.22
N ASP A 127 0.64 4.12 23.09
CA ASP A 127 1.59 4.56 24.12
C ASP A 127 2.87 5.08 23.49
N SER A 128 3.44 4.29 22.59
CA SER A 128 4.64 4.68 21.85
C SER A 128 4.76 3.89 20.56
N VAL A 129 5.41 4.52 19.60
CA VAL A 129 5.99 3.83 18.45
C VAL A 129 7.49 4.03 18.59
N GLY A 130 8.22 2.93 18.65
CA GLY A 130 9.66 2.92 18.88
C GLY A 130 10.36 2.08 17.83
N TRP A 131 11.68 2.08 17.85
CA TRP A 131 12.48 1.26 16.94
C TRP A 131 13.75 0.78 17.62
N ILE A 132 14.28 -0.33 17.14
CA ILE A 132 15.57 -0.89 17.56
C ILE A 132 16.39 -1.29 16.34
N ARG A 133 17.72 -1.35 16.52
CA ARG A 133 18.65 -1.95 15.55
C ARG A 133 18.62 -3.47 15.72
N GLU A 134 18.30 -4.21 14.66
CA GLU A 134 18.35 -5.68 14.67
C GLU A 134 18.84 -6.18 13.31
N ARG A 135 19.75 -7.18 13.29
CA ARG A 135 20.28 -7.83 12.06
C ARG A 135 20.81 -6.84 11.01
N GLY A 136 21.40 -5.73 11.45
CA GLY A 136 21.90 -4.65 10.59
C GLY A 136 20.82 -3.74 10.01
N GLY A 137 19.54 -4.10 10.16
CA GLY A 137 18.37 -3.31 9.80
C GLY A 137 17.81 -2.50 10.96
N LEU A 138 16.60 -2.01 10.78
CA LEU A 138 15.85 -1.27 11.78
C LEU A 138 14.43 -1.85 11.90
N GLN A 139 14.08 -2.32 13.09
CA GLN A 139 12.76 -2.86 13.38
C GLN A 139 11.93 -1.83 14.14
N ILE A 140 10.78 -1.46 13.60
CA ILE A 140 9.81 -0.55 14.21
C ILE A 140 8.77 -1.37 14.96
N TYR A 141 8.39 -0.91 16.15
CA TYR A 141 7.39 -1.52 17.03
C TYR A 141 6.35 -0.51 17.47
N VAL A 142 5.17 -1.02 17.82
CA VAL A 142 4.13 -0.29 18.53
C VAL A 142 3.92 -0.89 19.92
N ASN A 143 3.71 -0.01 20.88
CA ASN A 143 3.27 -0.33 22.23
C ASN A 143 1.89 0.29 22.47
N THR A 144 0.98 -0.51 23.00
CA THR A 144 -0.34 -0.06 23.44
C THR A 144 -0.82 -0.87 24.63
N HIS A 145 -1.65 -0.27 25.47
CA HIS A 145 -2.34 -0.94 26.56
C HIS A 145 -3.77 -0.42 26.70
N ASP A 146 -4.68 -1.27 27.18
CA ASP A 146 -6.01 -0.86 27.62
C ASP A 146 -6.16 -1.10 29.13
N PRO A 147 -6.07 -0.05 29.97
CA PRO A 147 -6.21 -0.21 31.41
C PRO A 147 -7.62 -0.65 31.83
N LYS A 148 -8.62 -0.51 30.94
CA LYS A 148 -10.00 -0.92 31.18
C LYS A 148 -10.30 -2.33 30.67
N ASN A 149 -9.35 -3.00 30.00
CA ASN A 149 -9.51 -4.36 29.46
C ASN A 149 -10.76 -4.54 28.56
N ASN A 150 -11.15 -3.47 27.86
CA ASN A 150 -12.32 -3.46 26.96
C ASN A 150 -11.94 -3.89 25.54
N THR A 151 -10.65 -3.82 25.20
CA THR A 151 -10.08 -4.30 23.94
C THR A 151 -9.15 -5.48 24.23
N TRP A 152 -9.04 -6.41 23.29
CA TRP A 152 -8.14 -7.58 23.39
C TRP A 152 -7.55 -7.98 22.03
N TYR A 153 -8.04 -7.34 20.97
CA TYR A 153 -7.76 -7.67 19.59
C TYR A 153 -7.55 -6.37 18.83
N TYR A 154 -6.48 -6.33 18.06
CA TYR A 154 -5.96 -5.11 17.47
C TYR A 154 -5.53 -5.36 16.04
N ARG A 155 -5.68 -4.30 15.24
CA ARG A 155 -5.11 -4.21 13.89
C ARG A 155 -4.31 -2.91 13.78
N TRP A 156 -3.21 -2.99 13.06
CA TRP A 156 -2.42 -1.83 12.68
C TRP A 156 -2.30 -1.72 11.18
N THR A 157 -2.28 -0.48 10.70
CA THR A 157 -1.81 -0.13 9.35
C THR A 157 -0.76 0.97 9.46
N THR A 158 0.10 1.06 8.45
CA THR A 158 1.20 2.03 8.46
C THR A 158 1.28 2.80 7.17
N GLU A 159 1.60 4.09 7.27
CA GLU A 159 1.88 4.97 6.13
C GLU A 159 3.29 5.51 6.30
N GLU A 160 4.20 5.02 5.46
CA GLU A 160 5.60 5.40 5.43
C GLU A 160 5.79 6.53 4.43
N THR A 161 6.63 7.49 4.78
CA THR A 161 7.11 8.52 3.86
C THR A 161 8.57 8.78 4.16
N TRP A 162 9.43 8.88 3.14
CA TRP A 162 10.83 9.21 3.34
C TRP A 162 11.33 10.24 2.33
N GLU A 163 12.20 11.10 2.82
CA GLU A 163 13.01 12.01 2.01
C GLU A 163 14.26 11.28 1.54
N TYR A 164 14.62 11.49 0.28
CA TYR A 164 15.87 11.03 -0.30
C TYR A 164 16.38 12.07 -1.30
N HIS A 165 17.69 12.06 -1.50
CA HIS A 165 18.34 12.96 -2.45
C HIS A 165 18.85 12.19 -3.67
N SER A 166 18.88 12.84 -4.83
CA SER A 166 19.65 12.33 -5.97
C SER A 166 21.14 12.32 -5.62
N THR A 167 21.91 11.46 -6.28
CA THR A 167 23.35 11.33 -6.00
C THR A 167 24.11 12.56 -6.48
N TYR A 168 23.68 13.18 -7.57
CA TYR A 168 24.30 14.36 -8.14
C TYR A 168 23.31 15.51 -8.30
N HIS A 169 23.73 16.72 -7.90
CA HIS A 169 23.06 17.93 -8.32
C HIS A 169 23.34 18.21 -9.80
N THR A 170 22.32 18.62 -10.55
CA THR A 170 22.50 19.11 -11.92
C THR A 170 22.33 20.63 -12.01
N SER A 171 23.16 21.26 -12.84
CA SER A 171 23.03 22.65 -13.29
C SER A 171 22.80 22.75 -14.80
N LEU A 172 22.87 21.62 -15.53
CA LEU A 172 22.79 21.57 -16.98
C LEU A 172 21.52 20.86 -17.47
N ASP A 173 21.15 21.16 -18.70
CA ASP A 173 20.10 20.49 -19.44
C ASP A 173 20.49 20.35 -20.92
N PHE A 174 19.80 19.47 -21.65
CA PHE A 174 19.97 19.42 -23.09
C PHE A 174 19.41 20.66 -23.76
N LEU A 175 20.18 21.23 -24.69
CA LEU A 175 19.69 22.23 -25.63
C LEU A 175 19.06 21.47 -26.81
N ARG A 176 17.79 21.77 -27.10
CA ARG A 176 17.05 21.15 -28.19
C ARG A 176 16.62 22.20 -29.21
N ASP A 177 16.64 21.82 -30.48
CA ASP A 177 16.13 22.64 -31.58
C ASP A 177 14.60 22.57 -31.70
N SER A 178 14.04 23.20 -32.74
CA SER A 178 12.60 23.17 -33.03
C SER A 178 12.06 21.78 -33.36
N ASN A 179 12.92 20.86 -33.76
CA ASN A 179 12.58 19.47 -34.09
C ASN A 179 12.81 18.51 -32.91
N ASN A 180 13.09 19.05 -31.71
CA ASN A 180 13.38 18.32 -30.48
C ASN A 180 14.68 17.48 -30.52
N GLN A 181 15.57 17.73 -31.49
CA GLN A 181 16.89 17.12 -31.57
C GLN A 181 17.86 17.80 -30.60
N ILE A 182 18.78 17.01 -30.03
CA ILE A 182 19.77 17.54 -29.08
C ILE A 182 20.89 18.18 -29.88
N VAL A 183 21.02 19.49 -29.78
CA VAL A 183 22.04 20.29 -30.49
C VAL A 183 23.14 20.80 -29.57
N GLY A 184 23.08 20.46 -28.28
CA GLY A 184 24.11 20.78 -27.31
C GLY A 184 23.59 20.73 -25.87
N ILE A 185 24.21 21.52 -25.01
CA ILE A 185 23.82 21.68 -23.60
C ILE A 185 23.55 23.16 -23.29
N LYS A 186 22.75 23.39 -22.25
CA LYS A 186 22.48 24.72 -21.70
C LYS A 186 22.47 24.67 -20.19
N TRP A 187 22.64 25.82 -19.55
CA TRP A 187 22.32 25.95 -18.13
C TRP A 187 20.82 25.75 -17.92
N ARG A 188 20.45 24.95 -16.93
CA ARG A 188 19.04 24.71 -16.58
C ARG A 188 18.39 25.97 -16.01
N ARG A 189 19.16 26.75 -15.25
CA ARG A 189 18.74 28.00 -14.63
C ARG A 189 19.56 29.17 -15.18
N ALA A 190 18.94 30.34 -15.28
CA ALA A 190 19.61 31.56 -15.75
C ALA A 190 20.75 32.02 -14.83
N ASP A 191 20.68 31.70 -13.53
CA ASP A 191 21.72 31.99 -12.53
C ASP A 191 22.87 30.96 -12.54
N MET A 192 22.85 30.00 -13.47
CA MET A 192 23.84 28.91 -13.56
C MET A 192 23.92 28.05 -12.29
N GLY A 193 22.91 28.14 -11.43
CA GLY A 193 22.83 27.42 -10.16
C GLY A 193 22.38 25.97 -10.29
N ARG A 194 22.42 25.26 -9.17
CA ARG A 194 21.89 23.88 -9.06
C ARG A 194 20.37 23.89 -9.13
N GLU A 195 19.80 22.82 -9.67
CA GLU A 195 18.35 22.60 -9.67
C GLU A 195 17.91 21.79 -8.44
N PRO A 196 17.37 22.44 -7.39
CA PRO A 196 16.94 21.73 -6.18
C PRO A 196 15.75 20.80 -6.44
N LYS A 197 14.91 21.10 -7.44
CA LYS A 197 13.69 20.32 -7.73
C LYS A 197 13.95 18.90 -8.23
N LEU A 198 15.15 18.65 -8.74
CA LEU A 198 15.60 17.32 -9.20
C LEU A 198 16.45 16.60 -8.14
N TYR A 199 16.83 17.32 -7.08
CA TYR A 199 17.71 16.79 -6.03
C TYR A 199 16.92 16.24 -4.85
N THR A 200 15.97 17.00 -4.29
CA THR A 200 15.22 16.58 -3.09
C THR A 200 13.83 16.05 -3.47
N CYS A 201 13.56 14.79 -3.12
CA CYS A 201 12.28 14.16 -3.34
C CYS A 201 11.80 13.37 -2.12
N TRP A 202 10.50 13.06 -2.13
CA TRP A 202 9.82 12.20 -1.19
C TRP A 202 9.19 11.00 -1.90
N ARG A 203 9.06 9.92 -1.16
CA ARG A 203 8.29 8.76 -1.59
C ARG A 203 7.43 8.24 -0.45
N ASP A 204 6.20 7.90 -0.80
CA ASP A 204 5.22 7.30 0.10
C ASP A 204 5.10 5.79 -0.14
N GLN A 205 4.77 5.06 0.93
CA GLN A 205 4.42 3.65 0.87
C GLN A 205 3.38 3.32 1.95
N HIS A 206 2.27 2.71 1.52
CA HIS A 206 1.25 2.20 2.43
C HIS A 206 1.48 0.71 2.74
N SER A 207 1.16 0.27 3.95
CA SER A 207 1.19 -1.15 4.30
C SER A 207 0.18 -1.94 3.48
N THR A 208 0.65 -3.00 2.81
CA THR A 208 -0.20 -3.99 2.14
C THR A 208 -0.50 -5.21 3.04
N SER A 209 0.29 -5.40 4.10
CA SER A 209 0.19 -6.55 4.99
C SER A 209 -0.78 -6.29 6.14
N LEU A 210 -1.55 -7.33 6.48
CA LEU A 210 -2.47 -7.30 7.61
C LEU A 210 -1.72 -7.59 8.91
N ILE A 211 -1.52 -6.55 9.72
CA ILE A 211 -0.83 -6.64 11.01
C ILE A 211 -1.88 -6.78 12.12
N LEU A 212 -2.00 -8.00 12.65
CA LEU A 212 -2.94 -8.35 13.73
C LEU A 212 -2.18 -8.66 15.02
N GLY A 213 -2.81 -8.37 16.16
CA GLY A 213 -2.30 -8.72 17.49
C GLY A 213 -3.42 -8.94 18.48
N SER A 214 -3.15 -9.78 19.48
CA SER A 214 -4.06 -10.02 20.58
C SER A 214 -3.30 -10.17 21.89
N SER A 215 -3.87 -9.60 22.94
CA SER A 215 -3.43 -9.72 24.32
C SER A 215 -4.25 -10.74 25.10
N LYS A 216 -5.16 -11.49 24.45
CA LYS A 216 -6.08 -12.40 25.15
C LYS A 216 -5.39 -13.51 25.94
N LYS A 217 -4.16 -13.87 25.57
CA LYS A 217 -3.31 -14.85 26.27
C LYS A 217 -2.46 -14.22 27.39
N LEU A 218 -2.54 -12.91 27.57
CA LEU A 218 -1.83 -12.15 28.59
C LEU A 218 -2.80 -11.84 29.74
N SER A 219 -2.27 -11.72 30.96
CA SER A 219 -3.05 -11.32 32.14
C SER A 219 -3.46 -9.85 32.13
N ILE A 220 -2.76 -9.03 31.34
CA ILE A 220 -2.97 -7.59 31.18
C ILE A 220 -3.06 -7.30 29.69
N ASP A 221 -3.99 -6.43 29.28
CA ASP A 221 -4.04 -5.93 27.92
C ASP A 221 -2.88 -4.96 27.65
N SER A 222 -1.71 -5.50 27.32
CA SER A 222 -0.54 -4.77 26.87
C SER A 222 0.10 -5.52 25.71
N ILE A 223 0.34 -4.81 24.60
CA ILE A 223 0.90 -5.38 23.39
C ILE A 223 2.16 -4.63 22.98
N HIS A 224 3.23 -5.39 22.77
CA HIS A 224 4.42 -4.98 22.04
C HIS A 224 4.46 -5.73 20.70
N LYS A 225 4.33 -5.03 19.58
CA LYS A 225 4.18 -5.65 18.25
C LYS A 225 5.16 -5.06 17.23
N PRO A 226 5.95 -5.90 16.51
CA PRO A 226 6.74 -5.44 15.37
C PRO A 226 5.82 -5.07 14.21
N LEU A 227 6.10 -3.92 13.57
CA LEU A 227 5.32 -3.39 12.46
C LEU A 227 6.08 -3.48 11.13
N ILE A 228 7.25 -2.85 11.05
CA ILE A 228 8.01 -2.68 9.82
C ILE A 228 9.47 -3.03 10.10
N TYR A 229 10.05 -3.87 9.25
CA TYR A 229 11.48 -4.09 9.19
C TYR A 229 12.06 -3.32 8.00
N ILE A 230 12.99 -2.41 8.26
CA ILE A 230 13.74 -1.70 7.24
C ILE A 230 15.06 -2.43 7.05
N GLU A 231 15.23 -3.02 5.87
CA GLU A 231 16.43 -3.77 5.48
C GLU A 231 17.71 -2.93 5.58
N PRO A 232 18.86 -3.54 5.94
CA PRO A 232 20.15 -2.86 5.98
C PRO A 232 20.43 -2.09 4.69
N ARG A 233 21.05 -0.90 4.81
CA ARG A 233 21.42 -0.04 3.67
C ARG A 233 20.23 0.43 2.83
N SER A 234 18.99 0.28 3.29
CA SER A 234 17.83 0.82 2.58
C SER A 234 17.88 2.33 2.49
N TRP A 235 17.62 2.86 1.30
CA TRP A 235 17.49 4.28 1.01
C TRP A 235 16.38 5.00 1.82
N LYS A 236 15.44 4.25 2.42
CA LYS A 236 14.39 4.81 3.29
C LYS A 236 14.94 5.66 4.43
N LEU A 237 16.11 5.30 4.97
CA LEU A 237 16.79 6.03 6.05
C LEU A 237 17.96 6.87 5.54
N SER A 238 17.96 7.26 4.26
CA SER A 238 19.05 8.05 3.67
C SER A 238 19.13 9.47 4.23
N VAL A 239 17.98 10.11 4.47
CA VAL A 239 17.87 11.50 4.97
C VAL A 239 16.94 11.57 6.21
N LEU A 240 15.63 11.48 5.99
CA LEU A 240 14.61 11.52 7.04
C LEU A 240 13.48 10.58 6.67
N TYR A 241 13.09 9.74 7.61
CA TYR A 241 12.02 8.76 7.48
C TYR A 241 10.89 9.12 8.45
N SER A 242 9.65 8.93 8.00
CA SER A 242 8.45 9.06 8.81
C SER A 242 7.57 7.83 8.66
N VAL A 243 6.94 7.44 9.76
CA VAL A 243 5.85 6.46 9.72
C VAL A 243 4.69 6.95 10.56
N LEU A 244 3.48 6.92 10.00
CA LEU A 244 2.22 7.07 10.72
C LEU A 244 1.65 5.69 11.00
N VAL A 245 1.55 5.33 12.27
CA VAL A 245 0.90 4.09 12.71
C VAL A 245 -0.56 4.41 13.03
N LYS A 246 -1.47 3.64 12.44
CA LYS A 246 -2.91 3.69 12.68
C LYS A 246 -3.34 2.42 13.41
N GLN A 247 -3.99 2.58 14.55
CA GLN A 247 -4.43 1.48 15.42
C GLN A 247 -5.96 1.41 15.49
N TYR A 248 -6.46 0.18 15.44
CA TYR A 248 -7.88 -0.15 15.45
C TYR A 248 -8.16 -1.24 16.50
N ALA A 249 -9.25 -1.08 17.25
CA ALA A 249 -9.77 -2.11 18.14
C ALA A 249 -10.74 -3.01 17.37
N LEU A 250 -10.54 -4.32 17.48
CA LEU A 250 -11.35 -5.32 16.80
C LEU A 250 -12.28 -6.04 17.76
N THR A 251 -13.39 -6.58 17.24
CA THR A 251 -14.09 -7.66 17.94
C THR A 251 -13.33 -8.97 17.79
N ARG A 252 -13.72 -9.99 18.56
CA ARG A 252 -13.16 -11.33 18.41
C ARG A 252 -13.48 -11.89 17.02
N GLU A 253 -14.72 -11.73 16.59
CA GLU A 253 -15.25 -12.26 15.33
C GLU A 253 -14.53 -11.62 14.13
N GLU A 254 -14.28 -10.30 14.21
CA GLU A 254 -13.51 -9.57 13.21
C GLU A 254 -12.05 -10.04 13.16
N TYR A 255 -11.41 -10.21 14.33
CA TYR A 255 -10.04 -10.73 14.39
C TYR A 255 -9.93 -12.12 13.77
N GLU A 256 -10.87 -13.02 14.10
CA GLU A 256 -10.91 -14.38 13.54
C GLU A 256 -11.16 -14.37 12.03
N PHE A 257 -12.02 -13.48 11.53
CA PHE A 257 -12.25 -13.30 10.10
C PHE A 257 -10.99 -12.82 9.37
N LEU A 258 -10.34 -11.78 9.90
CA LEU A 258 -9.11 -11.20 9.35
C LEU A 258 -7.93 -12.18 9.41
N ASP A 259 -7.79 -12.94 10.49
CA ASP A 259 -6.76 -13.97 10.64
C ASP A 259 -6.96 -15.13 9.64
N LYS A 260 -8.20 -15.57 9.42
CA LYS A 260 -8.53 -16.55 8.37
C LYS A 260 -8.24 -16.01 6.99
N MET A 261 -8.61 -14.77 6.70
CA MET A 261 -8.33 -14.12 5.42
C MET A 261 -6.83 -14.07 5.15
N LYS A 262 -6.04 -13.66 6.15
CA LYS A 262 -4.59 -13.63 6.07
C LYS A 262 -4.01 -15.01 5.76
N LYS A 263 -4.41 -16.04 6.52
CA LYS A 263 -3.95 -17.43 6.30
C LYS A 263 -4.32 -17.94 4.92
N ASN A 264 -5.55 -17.71 4.47
CA ASN A 264 -5.97 -18.10 3.13
C ASN A 264 -5.13 -17.40 2.06
N SER A 265 -4.78 -16.11 2.21
CA SER A 265 -3.97 -15.40 1.20
C SER A 265 -2.49 -15.79 1.22
N GLU A 266 -1.91 -16.06 2.40
CA GLU A 266 -0.48 -16.35 2.54
C GLU A 266 -0.15 -17.84 2.31
N GLU A 267 -1.09 -18.75 2.60
CA GLU A 267 -0.91 -20.20 2.43
C GLU A 267 -1.34 -20.72 1.04
N THR A 268 -2.14 -19.95 0.29
CA THR A 268 -2.54 -20.27 -1.09
C THR A 268 -1.44 -19.88 -2.08
N GLY A 269 -0.39 -20.70 -2.13
CA GLY A 269 0.71 -20.54 -3.08
C GLY A 269 1.61 -21.77 -3.23
N SER A 270 1.40 -22.78 -2.36
CA SER A 270 2.13 -24.05 -2.40
C SER A 270 1.19 -25.18 -2.81
N PHE A 271 1.69 -26.14 -3.59
CA PHE A 271 0.96 -27.37 -3.94
C PHE A 271 0.55 -28.19 -2.69
N PHE A 272 1.22 -27.95 -1.56
CA PHE A 272 0.90 -28.53 -0.24
C PHE A 272 0.23 -27.51 0.70
N GLY A 273 -0.29 -26.41 0.17
CA GLY A 273 -1.04 -25.42 0.93
C GLY A 273 -2.25 -26.06 1.60
N ARG A 274 -2.63 -25.56 2.78
CA ARG A 274 -3.86 -25.99 3.43
C ARG A 274 -5.05 -25.58 2.57
N GLN A 275 -6.09 -26.40 2.54
CA GLN A 275 -7.33 -26.03 1.87
C GLN A 275 -7.87 -24.73 2.50
N PRO A 276 -8.19 -23.69 1.69
CA PRO A 276 -8.73 -22.45 2.21
C PRO A 276 -10.00 -22.70 3.03
N SER A 277 -10.09 -22.06 4.20
CA SER A 277 -11.29 -22.14 5.03
C SER A 277 -12.33 -21.14 4.54
N GLU A 278 -13.62 -21.46 4.68
CA GLU A 278 -14.71 -20.56 4.33
C GLU A 278 -14.64 -19.26 5.18
N LEU A 279 -14.70 -18.11 4.51
CA LEU A 279 -14.73 -16.79 5.12
C LEU A 279 -16.17 -16.36 5.36
N LYS A 280 -16.72 -16.74 6.51
CA LYS A 280 -18.06 -16.28 6.93
C LYS A 280 -17.96 -14.93 7.63
N GLY A 281 -18.56 -13.92 7.02
CA GLY A 281 -18.71 -12.57 7.56
C GLY A 281 -19.97 -12.37 8.42
N ASN A 282 -20.22 -11.12 8.80
CA ASN A 282 -21.45 -10.67 9.47
C ASN A 282 -22.40 -9.89 8.53
N ILE A 283 -22.24 -10.07 7.21
CA ILE A 283 -23.07 -9.44 6.19
C ILE A 283 -23.92 -10.53 5.52
N HIS A 284 -25.21 -10.24 5.36
CA HIS A 284 -26.19 -11.22 4.93
C HIS A 284 -27.05 -10.65 3.80
N CYS A 285 -27.32 -11.47 2.79
CA CYS A 285 -28.33 -11.20 1.78
C CYS A 285 -29.72 -11.33 2.43
N THR A 286 -30.50 -10.25 2.44
CA THR A 286 -31.86 -10.26 3.01
C THR A 286 -32.90 -10.72 1.99
N THR A 287 -32.62 -10.59 0.70
CA THR A 287 -33.51 -11.06 -0.37
C THR A 287 -33.43 -12.57 -0.63
N THR A 288 -32.24 -13.16 -0.48
CA THR A 288 -32.00 -14.59 -0.71
C THR A 288 -31.24 -15.20 0.48
N PRO A 289 -31.97 -15.68 1.51
CA PRO A 289 -31.33 -16.29 2.67
C PRO A 289 -30.43 -17.46 2.27
N GLY A 290 -29.18 -17.45 2.73
CA GLY A 290 -28.18 -18.49 2.45
C GLY A 290 -27.23 -18.19 1.28
N GLU A 291 -27.42 -17.08 0.56
CA GLU A 291 -26.42 -16.60 -0.40
C GLU A 291 -25.13 -16.15 0.33
N PRO A 292 -23.96 -16.70 -0.01
CA PRO A 292 -22.67 -16.27 0.53
C PRO A 292 -22.38 -14.79 0.24
N VAL A 293 -21.85 -14.10 1.25
CA VAL A 293 -21.33 -12.73 1.16
C VAL A 293 -19.97 -12.72 1.83
N ILE A 294 -18.97 -12.14 1.16
CA ILE A 294 -17.60 -12.08 1.64
C ILE A 294 -17.34 -10.67 2.15
N GLY A 295 -17.04 -10.53 3.43
CA GLY A 295 -16.74 -9.24 4.04
C GLY A 295 -17.17 -9.20 5.50
N PHE A 296 -16.53 -8.34 6.28
CA PHE A 296 -16.88 -8.15 7.67
C PHE A 296 -17.03 -6.66 7.93
N PHE A 297 -18.19 -6.28 8.46
CA PHE A 297 -18.51 -4.92 8.83
C PHE A 297 -18.21 -4.68 10.29
N SER A 298 -17.36 -3.69 10.57
CA SER A 298 -17.04 -3.23 11.92
C SER A 298 -16.94 -1.71 11.94
N ILE A 299 -17.09 -1.13 13.13
CA ILE A 299 -16.90 0.29 13.35
C ILE A 299 -16.00 0.46 14.55
N ALA A 300 -14.89 1.16 14.36
CA ALA A 300 -14.01 1.56 15.43
C ALA A 300 -13.63 3.04 15.27
N ASN A 301 -13.17 3.69 16.33
CA ASN A 301 -12.34 4.88 16.16
C ASN A 301 -10.92 4.45 15.76
N ARG A 302 -10.16 5.42 15.25
CA ARG A 302 -8.77 5.23 14.84
C ARG A 302 -7.87 6.05 15.75
N GLN A 303 -6.86 5.41 16.33
CA GLN A 303 -5.78 6.09 17.05
C GLN A 303 -4.56 6.17 16.14
N GLU A 304 -3.88 7.31 16.15
CA GLU A 304 -2.76 7.56 15.24
C GLU A 304 -1.55 8.11 15.98
N LYS A 305 -0.36 7.66 15.57
CA LYS A 305 0.90 8.21 16.08
C LYS A 305 1.95 8.24 14.99
N ARG A 306 2.52 9.43 14.75
CA ARG A 306 3.61 9.64 13.80
C ARG A 306 4.94 9.74 14.54
N ILE A 307 5.95 9.06 14.01
CA ILE A 307 7.34 9.24 14.45
C ILE A 307 8.25 9.58 13.29
N TRP A 308 9.44 10.06 13.63
CA TRP A 308 10.48 10.47 12.71
C TRP A 308 11.78 9.76 13.07
N ILE A 309 12.52 9.33 12.05
CA ILE A 309 13.84 8.71 12.20
C ILE A 309 14.76 9.42 11.22
N SER A 310 15.67 10.23 11.73
CA SER A 310 16.64 10.94 10.92
C SER A 310 17.87 10.07 10.65
N ARG A 311 18.61 10.38 9.58
CA ARG A 311 19.91 9.75 9.33
C ARG A 311 20.89 9.91 10.49
N ARG A 312 20.76 10.97 11.30
CA ARG A 312 21.62 11.22 12.46
C ARG A 312 21.36 10.23 13.61
N ASP A 313 20.14 9.68 13.68
CA ASP A 313 19.76 8.68 14.67
C ASP A 313 20.35 7.28 14.35
N VAL A 314 20.77 7.08 13.10
CA VAL A 314 21.39 5.83 12.59
C VAL A 314 22.72 6.11 11.90
N PRO A 315 23.77 6.52 12.65
CA PRO A 315 25.03 6.99 12.07
C PRO A 315 25.79 5.91 11.28
N ASP A 316 25.59 4.64 11.61
CA ASP A 316 26.16 3.47 10.95
C ASP A 316 25.41 3.07 9.66
N TRP A 317 24.35 3.78 9.29
CA TRP A 317 23.52 3.41 8.14
C TRP A 317 24.24 3.68 6.81
N GLN A 318 24.67 2.62 6.13
CA GLN A 318 25.45 2.71 4.90
C GLN A 318 24.59 2.55 3.63
N TYR A 319 23.63 3.43 3.42
CA TYR A 319 23.00 3.53 2.10
C TYR A 319 24.00 4.05 1.08
N TYR A 320 24.12 3.34 -0.05
CA TYR A 320 24.91 3.75 -1.20
C TYR A 320 24.11 3.43 -2.47
N GLN A 321 24.01 4.41 -3.36
CA GLN A 321 23.45 4.23 -4.69
C GLN A 321 24.60 4.14 -5.67
N ASP A 322 24.64 3.08 -6.47
CA ASP A 322 25.70 2.91 -7.46
C ASP A 322 25.46 3.84 -8.66
N CYS A 323 26.29 4.88 -8.75
CA CYS A 323 26.17 5.94 -9.73
C CYS A 323 27.56 6.29 -10.24
N TYR A 324 27.69 6.35 -11.57
CA TYR A 324 28.92 6.70 -12.26
C TYR A 324 28.69 7.93 -13.13
N THR A 325 29.75 8.72 -13.26
CA THR A 325 29.80 9.88 -14.15
C THR A 325 30.74 9.61 -15.31
N TYR A 326 30.38 10.11 -16.48
CA TYR A 326 31.16 10.03 -17.72
C TYR A 326 31.48 11.43 -18.20
N ASN A 327 32.69 11.66 -18.68
CA ASN A 327 33.05 12.90 -19.36
C ASN A 327 32.49 12.84 -20.78
N VAL A 328 31.57 13.73 -21.10
CA VAL A 328 30.89 13.79 -22.40
C VAL A 328 31.28 15.09 -23.10
N PRO A 329 31.93 15.02 -24.27
CA PRO A 329 32.10 16.17 -25.17
C PRO A 329 30.74 16.71 -25.64
N VAL A 330 30.59 18.05 -25.70
CA VAL A 330 29.32 18.68 -26.07
C VAL A 330 28.89 18.34 -27.50
N ASP A 331 29.83 18.16 -28.42
CA ASP A 331 29.56 17.73 -29.81
C ASP A 331 28.95 16.32 -29.91
N SER A 332 29.12 15.51 -28.86
CA SER A 332 28.66 14.14 -28.76
C SER A 332 27.42 13.99 -27.86
N ALA A 333 26.80 15.12 -27.45
CA ALA A 333 25.68 15.13 -26.52
C ALA A 333 24.47 14.31 -26.99
N GLU A 334 24.21 14.29 -28.31
CA GLU A 334 23.12 13.49 -28.89
C GLU A 334 23.38 11.98 -28.75
N TYR A 335 24.62 11.53 -29.03
CA TYR A 335 25.01 10.13 -28.89
C TYR A 335 24.91 9.64 -27.43
N TYR A 336 25.28 10.49 -26.47
CA TYR A 336 25.20 10.21 -25.04
C TYR A 336 23.89 10.64 -24.38
N SER A 337 22.82 10.82 -25.15
CA SER A 337 21.51 11.29 -24.66
C SER A 337 20.83 10.38 -23.63
N TYR A 338 21.30 9.14 -23.48
CA TYR A 338 20.90 8.22 -22.41
C TYR A 338 21.43 8.62 -21.02
N LEU A 339 22.40 9.56 -20.96
CA LEU A 339 22.91 10.18 -19.74
C LEU A 339 22.29 11.58 -19.58
N MET A 340 21.99 11.97 -18.34
CA MET A 340 21.62 13.35 -18.02
C MET A 340 22.86 14.22 -17.82
N PRO A 341 22.88 15.45 -18.40
CA PRO A 341 23.90 16.44 -18.08
C PRO A 341 23.85 16.86 -16.60
N VAL A 342 25.00 16.85 -15.94
CA VAL A 342 25.15 17.16 -14.51
C VAL A 342 25.79 18.54 -14.34
N SER A 343 27.08 18.66 -14.67
CA SER A 343 27.85 19.90 -14.47
C SER A 343 28.96 20.02 -15.51
N PRO A 344 29.44 21.23 -15.84
CA PRO A 344 30.58 21.40 -16.72
C PRO A 344 31.87 20.84 -16.10
N VAL A 345 32.81 20.44 -16.96
CA VAL A 345 34.14 19.93 -16.56
C VAL A 345 35.26 20.75 -17.20
N GLN A 346 35.15 21.01 -18.50
CA GLN A 346 36.13 21.78 -19.25
C GLN A 346 35.42 22.85 -20.08
N TRP A 347 36.13 23.95 -20.33
CA TRP A 347 35.68 25.08 -21.14
C TRP A 347 36.63 25.27 -22.31
N ASN A 348 36.11 25.74 -23.45
CA ASN A 348 36.92 26.13 -24.59
C ASN A 348 37.51 27.54 -24.38
N GLN A 349 38.35 28.00 -25.32
CA GLN A 349 38.98 29.33 -25.26
C GLN A 349 37.97 30.49 -25.35
N SER A 350 36.78 30.24 -25.90
CA SER A 350 35.68 31.21 -26.01
C SER A 350 34.83 31.31 -24.73
N GLY A 351 35.07 30.44 -23.74
CA GLY A 351 34.31 30.38 -22.49
C GLY A 351 33.07 29.47 -22.54
N ASP A 352 32.83 28.76 -23.64
CA ASP A 352 31.75 27.78 -23.74
C ASP A 352 32.15 26.45 -23.10
N ILE A 353 31.16 25.68 -22.65
CA ILE A 353 31.39 24.36 -22.08
C ILE A 353 31.87 23.42 -23.20
N PHE A 354 33.04 22.82 -23.02
CA PHE A 354 33.64 21.88 -23.97
C PHE A 354 33.29 20.42 -23.62
N THR A 355 33.35 20.08 -22.33
CA THR A 355 32.93 18.76 -21.81
C THR A 355 32.12 18.92 -20.52
N TYR A 356 31.18 18.01 -20.29
CA TYR A 356 30.35 17.97 -19.08
C TYR A 356 30.32 16.55 -18.48
N LEU A 357 29.92 16.45 -17.21
CA LEU A 357 29.62 15.16 -16.58
C LEU A 357 28.23 14.70 -16.99
N GLY A 358 28.14 13.54 -17.63
CA GLY A 358 26.89 12.81 -17.84
C GLY A 358 26.74 11.71 -16.79
N ALA A 359 25.55 11.53 -16.23
CA ALA A 359 25.25 10.41 -15.32
C ALA A 359 23.90 9.78 -15.66
N SER A 360 23.66 8.56 -15.18
CA SER A 360 22.35 7.91 -15.36
C SER A 360 21.22 8.82 -14.85
N PRO A 361 20.09 8.94 -15.57
CA PRO A 361 18.98 9.81 -15.16
C PRO A 361 18.54 9.59 -13.70
N VAL A 362 18.52 8.35 -13.23
CA VAL A 362 18.08 8.00 -11.87
C VAL A 362 19.02 8.52 -10.75
N CYS A 363 20.26 8.87 -11.11
CA CYS A 363 21.27 9.45 -10.22
C CYS A 363 21.20 10.98 -10.14
N VAL A 364 20.50 11.61 -11.09
CA VAL A 364 20.44 13.07 -11.24
C VAL A 364 19.04 13.60 -10.92
N ASP A 365 18.01 12.89 -11.41
CA ASP A 365 16.61 13.24 -11.25
C ASP A 365 15.93 12.30 -10.25
N CYS A 366 15.67 12.83 -9.05
CA CYS A 366 14.98 12.10 -8.00
C CYS A 366 13.49 11.84 -8.34
N THR A 367 12.88 12.61 -9.25
CA THR A 367 11.44 12.50 -9.60
C THR A 367 11.13 11.22 -10.39
N LEU A 368 12.15 10.58 -10.95
CA LEU A 368 12.02 9.25 -11.56
C LEU A 368 11.66 8.15 -10.56
N ARG A 369 11.81 8.41 -9.25
CA ARG A 369 11.56 7.44 -8.17
C ARG A 369 10.52 7.92 -7.16
N GLY A 370 10.01 9.14 -7.27
CA GLY A 370 9.16 9.78 -6.27
C GLY A 370 8.77 11.18 -6.69
N THR A 371 8.39 12.03 -5.75
CA THR A 371 7.86 13.38 -6.03
C THR A 371 8.72 14.46 -5.39
N ASN A 372 8.87 15.60 -6.06
CA ASN A 372 9.50 16.80 -5.50
C ASN A 372 8.50 17.71 -4.76
N VAL A 373 7.26 17.26 -4.59
CA VAL A 373 6.25 17.94 -3.78
C VAL A 373 6.43 17.53 -2.32
N LYS A 374 6.84 18.49 -1.47
CA LYS A 374 7.02 18.27 -0.03
C LYS A 374 5.66 17.91 0.62
N PRO A 375 5.55 16.79 1.35
CA PRO A 375 4.32 16.45 2.05
C PRO A 375 3.94 17.51 3.10
N PRO A 376 2.64 17.81 3.29
CA PRO A 376 2.20 18.92 4.17
C PRO A 376 2.53 18.70 5.64
N PHE A 377 2.67 17.45 6.08
CA PHE A 377 3.06 17.10 7.46
C PHE A 377 4.59 17.03 7.65
N TRP A 378 5.37 17.22 6.58
CA TRP A 378 6.83 17.08 6.62
C TRP A 378 7.47 18.32 7.26
N PRO A 379 8.36 18.16 8.25
CA PRO A 379 8.94 19.26 9.03
C PRO A 379 9.78 20.20 8.17
#